data_AF-A0A0Q3KN25-F1
#
_entry.id   AF-A0A0Q3KN25-F1
#
_cell.length_a   1.000
_cell.length_b   1.000
_cell.length_c   1.000
_cell.angle_alpha   90.00
_cell.angle_beta   90.00
_cell.angle_gamma   90.00
#
_symmetry.space_group_name_H-M   'P 1'
#
loop_
_entity.id
_entity.type
_entity.pdbx_description
1 polymer ?
#
loop_
_entity_poly.entity_id
_entity_poly.type
_entity_poly.pdbx_seq_one_letter_code
_entity_poly.pdbx_strand_id
1 'polypeptide(L)'
;MRYLFFLFLIVSCSKNLEERCFTSSDDISTKNFKNDEDLINYNYYDYARKYDIKKTIAEKPDYLQIIHLKTFRSFKKDSVISNSEEIMEKKWKEYSSEFKIFNDKFSEQFSFSNQQKIGNVRYAFGRNQLGFWLCKIENEKPSAYFLGLSFSHYYINEVQEKPIVNDGFLELEGSFVKIVEIPGLPEYDDYSAIEDGKLFKIKLEDLVKDSDNDGYNDIFENCFGLNPNNKDSDNDGIDDFKDLNPMFKSEKNKFTQLYEMLLPDYGSENLSNKNYYFEIFISDCDYFHQINSKYHVLFSPEDSKSKTDYLKVTDVSSHGIGKIKRNKNNPNLFYIENWGNSGMIHYSAEYKNGNWILEIGGGYII
;
A
#
# COMPACT_ATOMS: atom_id res chain seq x y z
N MET A 1 -20.54 47.03 -26.22
CA MET A 1 -19.26 46.44 -25.79
C MET A 1 -19.49 44.96 -25.58
N ARG A 2 -18.79 44.09 -26.32
CA ARG A 2 -18.97 42.64 -26.32
C ARG A 2 -17.70 42.06 -25.71
N TYR A 3 -17.77 41.56 -24.48
CA TYR A 3 -16.63 40.97 -23.80
C TYR A 3 -16.28 39.64 -24.47
N LEU A 4 -15.08 39.54 -25.02
CA LEU A 4 -14.50 38.29 -25.51
C LEU A 4 -13.94 37.54 -24.30
N PHE A 5 -14.59 36.47 -23.89
CA PHE A 5 -14.06 35.53 -22.91
C PHE A 5 -12.98 34.68 -23.60
N PHE A 6 -11.72 34.91 -23.30
CA PHE A 6 -10.65 34.00 -23.69
C PHE A 6 -10.68 32.80 -22.74
N LEU A 7 -11.13 31.65 -23.25
CA LEU A 7 -10.94 30.36 -22.61
C LEU A 7 -9.43 30.06 -22.64
N PHE A 8 -8.76 30.17 -21.50
CA PHE A 8 -7.43 29.59 -21.34
C PHE A 8 -7.61 28.07 -21.27
N LEU A 9 -7.37 27.39 -22.39
CA LEU A 9 -7.10 25.95 -22.41
C LEU A 9 -5.78 25.75 -21.65
N ILE A 10 -5.87 25.31 -20.41
CA ILE A 10 -4.73 24.77 -19.68
C ILE A 10 -4.38 23.46 -20.38
N VAL A 11 -3.42 23.51 -21.31
CA VAL A 11 -2.78 22.32 -21.85
C VAL A 11 -1.96 21.74 -20.71
N SER A 12 -2.56 20.80 -19.98
CA SER A 12 -1.83 19.94 -19.06
C SER A 12 -0.81 19.15 -19.89
N CYS A 13 0.47 19.39 -19.67
CA CYS A 13 1.56 18.60 -20.26
C CYS A 13 1.60 17.21 -19.61
N SER A 14 0.59 16.37 -19.87
CA SER A 14 0.69 14.96 -19.55
C SER A 14 1.72 14.34 -20.49
N LYS A 15 2.73 13.66 -19.92
CA LYS A 15 3.68 12.85 -20.69
C LYS A 15 2.93 11.96 -21.68
N ASN A 16 3.45 11.76 -22.88
CA ASN A 16 2.82 10.83 -23.84
C ASN A 16 3.09 9.36 -23.45
N LEU A 17 2.37 8.41 -24.05
CA LEU A 17 2.53 6.97 -23.80
C LEU A 17 3.98 6.49 -23.93
N GLU A 18 4.73 7.02 -24.90
CA GLU A 18 6.13 6.64 -25.09
C GLU A 18 6.99 7.07 -23.90
N GLU A 19 6.81 8.29 -23.40
CA GLU A 19 7.52 8.82 -22.22
C GLU A 19 7.12 8.16 -20.90
N ARG A 20 5.88 7.67 -20.80
CA ARG A 20 5.37 6.97 -19.62
C ARG A 20 5.86 5.53 -19.53
N CYS A 21 5.99 4.85 -20.66
CA CYS A 21 6.31 3.42 -20.69
C CYS A 21 7.72 3.07 -21.17
N PHE A 22 8.41 3.97 -21.86
CA PHE A 22 9.73 3.69 -22.41
C PHE A 22 10.79 4.67 -21.90
N THR A 23 11.99 4.13 -21.66
CA THR A 23 13.17 4.96 -21.37
C THR A 23 13.85 5.39 -22.67
N SER A 24 14.48 6.57 -22.64
CA SER A 24 15.22 7.05 -23.80
C SER A 24 16.45 6.17 -24.01
N SER A 25 16.74 5.82 -25.26
CA SER A 25 17.86 4.94 -25.60
C SER A 25 19.26 5.52 -25.27
N ASP A 26 19.30 6.78 -24.83
CA ASP A 26 20.48 7.54 -24.42
C ASP A 26 20.55 7.79 -22.90
N ASP A 27 19.62 7.26 -22.09
CA ASP A 27 19.77 7.29 -20.64
C ASP A 27 21.00 6.45 -20.25
N ILE A 28 22.00 7.18 -19.73
CA ILE A 28 23.36 6.78 -19.40
C ILE A 28 23.40 5.80 -18.21
N SER A 29 22.26 5.40 -17.62
CA SER A 29 22.22 4.47 -16.49
C SER A 29 22.76 3.07 -16.82
N THR A 30 22.96 2.72 -18.09
CA THR A 30 23.55 1.43 -18.48
C THR A 30 24.99 1.51 -18.99
N LYS A 31 25.68 2.66 -18.90
CA LYS A 31 27.09 2.78 -19.36
C LYS A 31 28.14 2.66 -18.25
N ASN A 32 27.75 2.64 -16.98
CA ASN A 32 28.66 2.44 -15.86
C ASN A 32 28.19 1.27 -14.97
N PHE A 33 28.26 0.04 -15.49
CA PHE A 33 28.17 -1.18 -14.65
C PHE A 33 29.58 -1.70 -14.36
N LYS A 34 30.43 -0.85 -13.79
CA LYS A 34 31.65 -1.25 -13.12
C LYS A 34 31.77 -0.43 -11.85
N ASN A 35 31.58 -1.13 -10.74
CA ASN A 35 31.90 -0.72 -9.38
C ASN A 35 31.39 0.66 -9.02
N ASP A 36 30.22 0.75 -8.41
CA ASP A 36 29.97 1.82 -7.45
C ASP A 36 28.98 1.30 -6.41
N GLU A 37 29.46 1.24 -5.17
CA GLU A 37 28.72 1.00 -3.93
C GLU A 37 27.67 2.11 -3.65
N ASP A 38 27.46 3.04 -4.60
CA ASP A 38 26.70 4.28 -4.44
C ASP A 38 25.30 4.26 -5.10
N LEU A 39 24.82 3.11 -5.59
CA LEU A 39 23.44 2.95 -6.11
C LEU A 39 22.46 2.35 -5.07
N ILE A 40 22.93 2.05 -3.87
CA ILE A 40 22.12 1.52 -2.78
C ILE A 40 21.78 2.67 -1.83
N ASN A 41 20.89 3.55 -2.27
CA ASN A 41 20.13 4.39 -1.35
C ASN A 41 18.74 4.60 -1.96
N TYR A 42 17.98 3.52 -2.02
CA TYR A 42 16.57 3.57 -2.36
C TYR A 42 15.85 4.41 -1.31
N ASN A 43 15.60 5.67 -1.69
CA ASN A 43 14.53 6.63 -1.40
C ASN A 43 13.63 6.50 -0.15
N TYR A 44 13.40 5.34 0.46
CA TYR A 44 12.49 5.21 1.60
C TYR A 44 12.89 6.12 2.78
N TYR A 45 14.17 6.11 3.16
CA TYR A 45 14.68 6.96 4.25
C TYR A 45 14.88 8.42 3.85
N ASP A 46 15.15 8.71 2.57
CA ASP A 46 15.31 10.09 2.11
C ASP A 46 13.96 10.82 1.98
N TYR A 47 12.88 10.09 1.66
CA TYR A 47 11.50 10.58 1.78
C TYR A 47 11.08 10.73 3.24
N ALA A 48 11.31 9.71 4.09
CA ALA A 48 10.99 9.78 5.53
C ALA A 48 11.73 10.92 6.25
N ARG A 49 12.98 11.24 5.87
CA ARG A 49 13.74 12.39 6.40
C ARG A 49 13.20 13.76 5.93
N LYS A 50 12.48 13.81 4.81
CA LYS A 50 12.01 15.06 4.21
C LYS A 50 10.57 15.43 4.59
N TYR A 51 9.79 14.48 5.11
CA TYR A 51 8.42 14.73 5.55
C TYR A 51 8.37 15.49 6.88
N ASP A 52 7.69 16.62 6.89
CA ASP A 52 7.39 17.37 8.12
C ASP A 52 6.24 16.66 8.87
N ILE A 53 6.62 15.70 9.71
CA ILE A 53 5.67 14.89 10.50
C ILE A 53 4.75 15.78 11.35
N LYS A 54 5.25 16.90 11.88
CA LYS A 54 4.41 17.81 12.69
C LYS A 54 3.35 18.48 11.83
N LYS A 55 3.71 18.88 10.60
CA LYS A 55 2.76 19.41 9.63
C LYS A 55 1.73 18.35 9.24
N THR A 56 2.15 17.12 8.94
CA THR A 56 1.22 16.02 8.61
C THR A 56 0.23 15.75 9.73
N ILE A 57 0.69 15.76 10.98
CA ILE A 57 -0.20 15.63 12.15
C ILE A 57 -1.19 16.80 12.25
N ALA A 58 -0.77 18.01 11.88
CA ALA A 58 -1.65 19.18 11.85
C ALA A 58 -2.68 19.10 10.70
N GLU A 59 -2.31 18.49 9.57
CA GLU A 59 -3.15 18.24 8.39
C GLU A 59 -3.89 16.88 8.47
N LYS A 60 -4.09 16.35 9.68
CA LYS A 60 -4.79 15.08 9.91
C LYS A 60 -6.15 15.01 9.18
N PRO A 61 -6.66 13.80 8.87
CA PRO A 61 -7.98 13.66 8.28
C PRO A 61 -9.10 14.32 9.11
N ASP A 62 -10.10 14.85 8.43
CA ASP A 62 -11.21 15.58 9.07
C ASP A 62 -12.05 14.68 9.99
N TYR A 63 -12.20 13.40 9.64
CA TYR A 63 -12.92 12.40 10.43
C TYR A 63 -12.17 11.96 11.71
N LEU A 64 -10.87 12.29 11.82
CA LEU A 64 -10.04 11.87 12.96
C LEU A 64 -10.04 12.94 14.05
N GLN A 65 -10.48 12.57 15.26
CA GLN A 65 -10.28 13.35 16.47
C GLN A 65 -9.07 12.82 17.23
N ILE A 66 -8.28 13.73 17.81
CA ILE A 66 -7.08 13.36 18.57
C ILE A 66 -7.16 14.03 19.93
N ILE A 67 -7.18 13.21 20.98
CA ILE A 67 -7.30 13.66 22.37
C ILE A 67 -6.03 13.29 23.12
N HIS A 68 -5.51 14.21 23.94
CA HIS A 68 -4.38 13.92 24.81
C HIS A 68 -4.84 13.24 26.12
N LEU A 69 -4.21 12.11 26.43
CA LEU A 69 -4.48 11.32 27.63
C LEU A 69 -3.51 11.70 28.75
N LYS A 70 -4.04 11.81 29.98
CA LYS A 70 -3.22 12.03 31.19
C LYS A 70 -2.59 10.75 31.73
N THR A 71 -3.29 9.63 31.53
CA THR A 71 -2.86 8.29 31.92
C THR A 71 -2.90 7.44 30.66
N PHE A 72 -1.76 6.86 30.31
CA PHE A 72 -1.60 6.12 29.06
C PHE A 72 -0.48 5.09 29.20
N ARG A 73 -0.53 4.07 28.35
CA ARG A 73 0.59 3.18 28.06
C ARG A 73 1.48 3.85 27.02
N SER A 74 2.76 4.07 27.35
CA SER A 74 3.71 4.71 26.42
C SER A 74 4.12 3.76 25.31
N PHE A 75 4.50 4.31 24.15
CA PHE A 75 5.04 3.56 23.02
C PHE A 75 6.14 2.59 23.46
N LYS A 76 7.12 3.07 24.24
CA LYS A 76 8.23 2.24 24.72
C LYS A 76 7.77 1.06 25.60
N LYS A 77 6.72 1.24 26.40
CA LYS A 77 6.18 0.14 27.22
C LYS A 77 5.42 -0.85 26.34
N ASP A 78 4.75 -0.36 25.31
CA ASP A 78 3.95 -1.17 24.40
C ASP A 78 4.80 -1.99 23.43
N SER A 79 5.82 -1.38 22.83
CA SER A 79 6.69 -2.02 21.85
C SER A 79 7.66 -3.06 22.44
N VAL A 80 7.90 -3.03 23.76
CA VAL A 80 8.80 -3.98 24.44
C VAL A 80 8.02 -5.21 24.91
N ILE A 81 7.78 -6.16 24.00
CA ILE A 81 7.21 -7.48 24.31
C ILE A 81 8.15 -8.61 23.82
N SER A 82 9.37 -8.58 24.35
CA SER A 82 10.41 -9.61 24.59
C SER A 82 10.50 -10.88 23.73
N ASN A 83 11.72 -11.02 23.19
CA ASN A 83 12.36 -12.08 22.40
C ASN A 83 12.81 -13.31 23.21
N SER A 84 11.97 -14.33 23.32
CA SER A 84 12.46 -15.72 23.48
C SER A 84 11.55 -16.69 22.72
N GLU A 85 12.14 -17.71 22.10
CA GLU A 85 11.48 -18.61 21.16
C GLU A 85 10.30 -19.39 21.81
N GLU A 86 10.48 -19.85 23.05
CA GLU A 86 9.43 -20.51 23.83
C GLU A 86 8.28 -19.55 24.22
N ILE A 87 8.60 -18.29 24.50
CA ILE A 87 7.61 -17.24 24.75
C ILE A 87 6.87 -16.89 23.45
N MET A 88 7.56 -16.89 22.31
CA MET A 88 6.95 -16.64 20.99
C MET A 88 5.97 -17.74 20.59
N GLU A 89 6.34 -19.02 20.76
CA GLU A 89 5.44 -20.14 20.42
C GLU A 89 4.17 -20.12 21.30
N LYS A 90 4.33 -19.86 22.60
CA LYS A 90 3.19 -19.73 23.51
C LYS A 90 2.30 -18.54 23.13
N LYS A 91 2.88 -17.38 22.86
CA LYS A 91 2.16 -16.19 22.39
C LYS A 91 1.42 -16.46 21.07
N TRP A 92 2.05 -17.18 20.15
CA TRP A 92 1.43 -17.54 18.87
C TRP A 92 0.23 -18.48 19.06
N LYS A 93 0.33 -19.48 19.94
CA LYS A 93 -0.81 -20.35 20.27
C LYS A 93 -1.96 -19.57 20.91
N GLU A 94 -1.64 -18.68 21.85
CA GLU A 94 -2.62 -17.79 22.49
C GLU A 94 -3.29 -16.89 21.44
N TYR A 95 -2.50 -16.21 20.60
CA TYR A 95 -2.96 -15.38 19.49
C TYR A 95 -3.85 -16.15 18.50
N SER A 96 -3.37 -17.30 18.02
CA SER A 96 -4.06 -18.14 17.06
C SER A 96 -5.41 -18.61 17.61
N SER A 97 -5.48 -18.93 18.90
CA SER A 97 -6.74 -19.27 19.58
C SER A 97 -7.66 -18.06 19.74
N GLU A 98 -7.09 -16.91 20.12
CA GLU A 98 -7.84 -15.69 20.43
C GLU A 98 -8.52 -15.11 19.18
N PHE A 99 -7.79 -15.03 18.07
CA PHE A 99 -8.25 -14.43 16.82
C PHE A 99 -8.69 -15.45 15.77
N LYS A 100 -8.82 -16.72 16.13
CA LYS A 100 -9.20 -17.82 15.21
C LYS A 100 -10.37 -17.46 14.30
N ILE A 101 -11.45 -16.92 14.87
CA ILE A 101 -12.66 -16.58 14.10
C ILE A 101 -12.41 -15.45 13.10
N PHE A 102 -11.60 -14.46 13.46
CA PHE A 102 -11.21 -13.40 12.55
C PHE A 102 -10.28 -13.93 11.45
N ASN A 103 -9.25 -14.71 11.81
CA ASN A 103 -8.34 -15.34 10.86
C ASN A 103 -9.09 -16.23 9.86
N ASP A 104 -10.01 -17.08 10.33
CA ASP A 104 -10.83 -17.94 9.49
C ASP A 104 -11.71 -17.13 8.52
N LYS A 105 -12.34 -16.05 9.00
CA LYS A 105 -13.28 -15.23 8.20
C LYS A 105 -12.60 -14.26 7.23
N PHE A 106 -11.39 -13.83 7.55
CA PHE A 106 -10.60 -12.92 6.71
C PHE A 106 -9.46 -13.63 5.98
N SER A 107 -9.39 -14.96 6.02
CA SER A 107 -8.37 -15.76 5.33
C SER A 107 -6.94 -15.26 5.63
N GLU A 108 -6.69 -14.96 6.91
CA GLU A 108 -5.39 -14.52 7.44
C GLU A 108 -4.81 -13.26 6.77
N GLN A 109 -5.67 -12.41 6.16
CA GLN A 109 -5.26 -11.15 5.51
C GLN A 109 -4.80 -10.06 6.48
N PHE A 110 -5.05 -10.24 7.79
CA PHE A 110 -4.73 -9.25 8.81
C PHE A 110 -3.99 -9.90 9.98
N SER A 111 -3.05 -9.13 10.53
CA SER A 111 -2.62 -9.30 11.91
C SER A 111 -3.59 -8.55 12.80
N PHE A 112 -4.09 -9.19 13.84
CA PHE A 112 -5.06 -8.59 14.75
C PHE A 112 -4.41 -8.21 16.07
N SER A 113 -4.97 -7.21 16.72
CA SER A 113 -4.78 -7.01 18.15
C SER A 113 -6.02 -6.39 18.73
N ASN A 114 -6.32 -6.73 19.97
CA ASN A 114 -7.56 -6.37 20.66
C ASN A 114 -8.83 -6.86 19.94
N GLN A 115 -9.78 -7.36 20.72
CA GLN A 115 -11.11 -7.64 20.22
C GLN A 115 -12.15 -7.24 21.25
N GLN A 116 -13.34 -6.93 20.75
CA GLN A 116 -14.47 -6.55 21.57
C GLN A 116 -15.75 -7.14 20.98
N LYS A 117 -16.56 -7.74 21.85
CA LYS A 117 -17.89 -8.22 21.48
C LYS A 117 -18.96 -7.31 22.08
N ILE A 118 -19.86 -6.81 21.24
CA ILE A 118 -21.02 -6.01 21.64
C ILE A 118 -22.26 -6.66 21.03
N GLY A 119 -23.08 -7.31 21.86
CA GLY A 119 -24.24 -8.07 21.38
C GLY A 119 -23.84 -9.21 20.41
N ASN A 120 -24.38 -9.17 19.19
CA ASN A 120 -24.09 -10.10 18.10
C ASN A 120 -22.90 -9.66 17.22
N VAL A 121 -22.31 -8.49 17.48
CA VAL A 121 -21.20 -7.95 16.70
C VAL A 121 -19.88 -8.19 17.41
N ARG A 122 -18.87 -8.62 16.65
CA ARG A 122 -17.48 -8.68 17.11
C ARG A 122 -16.67 -7.67 16.31
N TYR A 123 -15.82 -6.95 17.02
CA TYR A 123 -14.84 -6.04 16.47
C TYR A 123 -13.44 -6.55 16.81
N ALA A 124 -12.51 -6.40 15.90
CA ALA A 124 -11.08 -6.52 16.15
C ALA A 124 -10.36 -5.39 15.44
N PHE A 125 -9.29 -4.90 16.06
CA PHE A 125 -8.39 -4.02 15.37
C PHE A 125 -7.42 -4.87 14.55
N GLY A 126 -7.30 -4.56 13.26
CA GLY A 126 -6.54 -5.30 12.28
C GLY A 126 -5.49 -4.43 11.61
N ARG A 127 -4.44 -5.07 11.12
CA ARG A 127 -3.35 -4.45 10.37
C ARG A 127 -2.95 -5.36 9.21
N ASN A 128 -2.66 -4.78 8.06
CA ASN A 128 -2.00 -5.46 6.95
C ASN A 128 -0.90 -4.53 6.38
N GLN A 129 -0.38 -4.83 5.19
CA GLN A 129 0.65 -4.02 4.54
C GLN A 129 0.16 -2.61 4.16
N LEU A 130 -1.14 -2.39 4.06
CA LEU A 130 -1.71 -1.12 3.59
C LEU A 130 -1.91 -0.11 4.71
N GLY A 131 -2.28 -0.56 5.91
CA GLY A 131 -2.65 0.32 7.01
C GLY A 131 -3.36 -0.41 8.15
N PHE A 132 -4.08 0.39 8.94
CA PHE A 132 -4.90 -0.08 10.04
C PHE A 132 -6.37 -0.22 9.63
N TRP A 133 -7.04 -1.21 10.22
CA TRP A 133 -8.39 -1.63 9.87
C TRP A 133 -9.23 -1.87 11.13
N LEU A 134 -10.51 -1.52 11.06
CA LEU A 134 -11.51 -2.06 11.98
C LEU A 134 -12.16 -3.25 11.30
N CYS A 135 -11.92 -4.44 11.81
CA CYS A 135 -12.56 -5.66 11.32
C CYS A 135 -13.80 -5.95 12.14
N LYS A 136 -14.92 -6.15 11.46
CA LYS A 136 -16.25 -6.39 12.05
C LYS A 136 -16.77 -7.74 11.57
N ILE A 137 -17.32 -8.53 12.48
CA ILE A 137 -18.12 -9.71 12.15
C ILE A 137 -19.49 -9.53 12.77
N GLU A 138 -20.51 -9.46 11.93
CA GLU A 138 -21.91 -9.33 12.34
C GLU A 138 -22.74 -10.39 11.61
N ASN A 139 -23.48 -11.21 12.38
CA ASN A 139 -24.31 -12.30 11.83
C ASN A 139 -23.54 -13.18 10.83
N GLU A 140 -22.32 -13.59 11.22
CA GLU A 140 -21.40 -14.42 10.41
C GLU A 140 -20.81 -13.76 9.16
N LYS A 141 -21.14 -12.48 8.89
CA LYS A 141 -20.61 -11.73 7.75
C LYS A 141 -19.42 -10.86 8.18
N PRO A 142 -18.23 -11.04 7.58
CA PRO A 142 -17.08 -10.19 7.82
C PRO A 142 -17.12 -8.91 6.96
N SER A 143 -16.66 -7.79 7.53
CA SER A 143 -16.39 -6.53 6.83
C SER A 143 -15.16 -5.88 7.46
N ALA A 144 -14.27 -5.29 6.67
CA ALA A 144 -13.12 -4.53 7.19
C ALA A 144 -13.18 -3.10 6.69
N TYR A 145 -12.92 -2.14 7.59
CA TYR A 145 -13.00 -0.70 7.30
C TYR A 145 -11.62 -0.08 7.49
N PHE A 146 -11.09 0.54 6.44
CA PHE A 146 -9.79 1.18 6.47
C PHE A 146 -9.83 2.48 7.28
N LEU A 147 -8.84 2.69 8.14
CA LEU A 147 -8.78 3.87 9.01
C LEU A 147 -8.12 5.08 8.32
N GLY A 148 -7.32 4.86 7.26
CA GLY A 148 -6.55 5.93 6.61
C GLY A 148 -5.49 6.57 7.52
N LEU A 149 -4.98 5.83 8.51
CA LEU A 149 -3.91 6.26 9.41
C LEU A 149 -2.61 5.55 9.02
N SER A 150 -1.58 6.32 8.70
CA SER A 150 -0.28 5.81 8.23
C SER A 150 0.62 5.32 9.37
N PHE A 151 1.32 4.20 9.12
CA PHE A 151 2.34 3.65 10.02
C PHE A 151 3.49 4.61 10.31
N SER A 152 3.78 5.53 9.37
CA SER A 152 4.96 6.40 9.45
C SER A 152 4.89 7.41 10.60
N HIS A 153 3.69 7.69 11.12
CA HIS A 153 3.50 8.65 12.21
C HIS A 153 2.38 8.33 13.20
N TYR A 154 1.50 7.37 12.92
CA TYR A 154 0.55 6.83 13.89
C TYR A 154 1.00 5.47 14.39
N TYR A 155 1.19 5.36 15.71
CA TYR A 155 1.35 4.09 16.39
C TYR A 155 0.10 3.82 17.21
N ILE A 156 -0.56 2.68 16.97
CA ILE A 156 -1.66 2.20 17.79
C ILE A 156 -1.12 1.18 18.76
N ASN A 157 -1.44 1.31 20.05
CA ASN A 157 -0.97 0.35 21.05
C ASN A 157 -1.56 -1.03 20.77
N GLU A 158 -0.70 -2.06 20.79
CA GLU A 158 -1.14 -3.46 20.66
C GLU A 158 -1.98 -3.87 21.86
N VAL A 159 -1.76 -3.26 23.02
CA VAL A 159 -2.60 -3.43 24.22
C VAL A 159 -3.41 -2.16 24.46
N GLN A 160 -4.73 -2.26 24.34
CA GLN A 160 -5.69 -1.21 24.66
C GLN A 160 -6.19 -1.39 26.10
N GLU A 161 -6.08 -0.36 26.94
CA GLU A 161 -6.54 -0.41 28.34
C GLU A 161 -8.07 -0.23 28.43
N LYS A 162 -8.69 0.29 27.37
CA LYS A 162 -10.13 0.51 27.23
C LYS A 162 -10.71 -0.26 26.05
N PRO A 163 -12.04 -0.51 26.06
CA PRO A 163 -12.71 -1.06 24.88
C PRO A 163 -12.51 -0.15 23.65
N ILE A 164 -12.21 -0.75 22.50
CA ILE A 164 -11.91 -0.03 21.26
C ILE A 164 -13.15 0.58 20.60
N VAL A 165 -14.34 0.09 20.91
CA VAL A 165 -15.61 0.64 20.45
C VAL A 165 -16.41 1.13 21.64
N ASN A 166 -16.70 2.43 21.66
CA ASN A 166 -17.46 3.07 22.73
C ASN A 166 -18.37 4.18 22.19
N ASP A 167 -19.64 4.19 22.61
CA ASP A 167 -20.62 5.24 22.32
C ASP A 167 -20.71 5.69 20.84
N GLY A 168 -20.60 4.75 19.90
CA GLY A 168 -20.64 5.03 18.45
C GLY A 168 -19.31 5.48 17.83
N PHE A 169 -18.21 5.35 18.56
CA PHE A 169 -16.87 5.67 18.10
C PHE A 169 -15.93 4.46 18.18
N LEU A 170 -14.98 4.42 17.24
CA LEU A 170 -13.71 3.71 17.39
C LEU A 170 -12.77 4.62 18.18
N GLU A 171 -12.25 4.14 19.30
CA GLU A 171 -11.32 4.83 20.20
C GLU A 171 -10.08 3.97 20.37
N LEU A 172 -8.93 4.47 19.88
CA LEU A 172 -7.66 3.74 19.89
C LEU A 172 -6.59 4.56 20.62
N GLU A 173 -6.06 3.99 21.68
CA GLU A 173 -4.92 4.52 22.42
C GLU A 173 -3.63 4.29 21.64
N GLY A 174 -2.75 5.29 21.63
CA GLY A 174 -1.51 5.21 20.89
C GLY A 174 -0.63 6.44 21.05
N SER A 175 0.27 6.61 20.08
CA SER A 175 1.31 7.62 20.09
C SER A 175 1.57 8.16 18.70
N PHE A 176 2.07 9.39 18.62
CA PHE A 176 2.75 9.84 17.41
C PHE A 176 4.19 9.35 17.41
N VAL A 177 4.62 8.79 16.29
CA VAL A 177 5.96 8.23 16.11
C VAL A 177 6.67 8.85 14.92
N LYS A 178 7.96 8.59 14.80
CA LYS A 178 8.75 8.77 13.59
C LYS A 178 9.56 7.51 13.34
N ILE A 179 9.79 7.22 12.06
CA ILE A 179 10.72 6.18 11.63
C ILE A 179 12.14 6.61 12.03
N VAL A 180 12.94 5.64 12.47
CA VAL A 180 14.35 5.81 12.86
C VAL A 180 15.17 4.74 12.18
N GLU A 181 16.30 5.13 11.60
CA GLU A 181 17.24 4.19 10.98
C GLU A 181 17.97 3.36 12.04
N ILE A 182 18.03 2.05 11.82
CA ILE A 182 18.88 1.15 12.60
C ILE A 182 20.25 1.06 11.91
N PRO A 183 21.35 1.53 12.53
CA PRO A 183 22.67 1.44 11.94
C PRO A 183 23.05 -0.01 11.61
N GLY A 184 23.38 -0.28 10.34
CA GLY A 184 23.76 -1.62 9.86
C GLY A 184 22.58 -2.53 9.48
N LEU A 185 21.34 -2.07 9.65
CA LEU A 185 20.11 -2.76 9.23
C LEU A 185 19.16 -1.76 8.55
N PRO A 186 19.56 -1.16 7.40
CA PRO A 186 18.78 -0.15 6.69
C PRO A 186 17.49 -0.70 6.05
N GLU A 187 17.11 -1.96 6.27
CA GLU A 187 15.86 -2.53 5.76
C GLU A 187 14.80 -2.70 6.87
N TYR A 188 15.14 -2.36 8.11
CA TYR A 188 14.27 -2.48 9.26
C TYR A 188 13.93 -1.11 9.84
N ASP A 189 12.66 -0.76 9.77
CA ASP A 189 12.15 0.45 10.40
C ASP A 189 12.01 0.25 11.90
N ASP A 190 12.81 0.98 12.67
CA ASP A 190 12.49 1.23 14.07
C ASP A 190 11.63 2.49 14.18
N TYR A 191 10.94 2.62 15.32
CA TYR A 191 10.11 3.77 15.60
C TYR A 191 10.56 4.42 16.90
N SER A 192 10.47 5.75 16.95
CA SER A 192 10.60 6.50 18.20
C SER A 192 9.39 7.38 18.40
N ALA A 193 8.91 7.45 19.64
CA ALA A 193 7.81 8.32 20.00
C ALA A 193 8.22 9.79 19.84
N ILE A 194 7.38 10.56 19.17
CA ILE A 194 7.40 12.03 19.16
C ILE A 194 6.56 12.52 20.34
N GLU A 195 5.33 12.00 20.47
CA GLU A 195 4.41 12.32 21.55
C GLU A 195 3.57 11.09 21.92
N ASP A 196 3.69 10.64 23.16
CA ASP A 196 2.85 9.57 23.70
C ASP A 196 1.48 10.07 24.17
N GLY A 197 0.60 9.12 24.47
CA GLY A 197 -0.64 9.38 25.21
C GLY A 197 -1.66 10.09 24.36
N LYS A 198 -1.95 9.52 23.19
CA LYS A 198 -3.00 9.96 22.28
C LYS A 198 -4.15 8.97 22.31
N LEU A 199 -5.36 9.49 22.16
CA LEU A 199 -6.55 8.74 21.83
C LEU A 199 -7.01 9.19 20.44
N PHE A 200 -6.90 8.29 19.48
CA PHE A 200 -7.40 8.45 18.12
C PHE A 200 -8.85 8.02 18.10
N LYS A 201 -9.75 8.98 17.81
CA LYS A 201 -11.18 8.78 17.91
C LYS A 201 -11.81 9.05 16.55
N ILE A 202 -12.48 8.04 15.99
CA ILE A 202 -13.17 8.09 14.71
C ILE A 202 -14.62 7.69 14.94
N LYS A 203 -15.56 8.46 14.41
CA LYS A 203 -16.97 8.07 14.46
C LYS A 203 -17.21 6.83 13.62
N LEU A 204 -17.94 5.85 14.14
CA LEU A 204 -18.25 4.65 13.38
C LEU A 204 -19.09 4.96 12.13
N GLU A 205 -19.99 5.94 12.19
CA GLU A 205 -20.78 6.38 11.03
C GLU A 205 -19.91 6.83 9.85
N ASP A 206 -18.83 7.57 10.12
CA ASP A 206 -17.91 8.05 9.09
C ASP A 206 -16.98 6.93 8.61
N LEU A 207 -16.53 6.06 9.54
CA LEU A 207 -15.60 4.97 9.25
C LEU A 207 -16.22 3.89 8.36
N VAL A 208 -17.49 3.54 8.59
CA VAL A 208 -18.19 2.47 7.85
C VAL A 208 -18.92 2.96 6.62
N LYS A 209 -18.78 4.25 6.29
CA LYS A 209 -19.42 4.84 5.12
C LYS A 209 -18.82 4.22 3.85
N ASP A 210 -19.69 3.65 3.04
CA ASP A 210 -19.44 3.02 1.74
C ASP A 210 -20.57 3.54 0.84
N SER A 211 -20.26 4.57 0.03
CA SER A 211 -21.31 5.38 -0.59
C SER A 211 -21.93 4.73 -1.83
N ASP A 212 -21.23 3.82 -2.49
CA ASP A 212 -21.75 3.04 -3.62
C ASP A 212 -22.08 1.57 -3.27
N ASN A 213 -21.75 1.12 -2.05
CA ASN A 213 -22.05 -0.19 -1.47
C ASN A 213 -21.36 -1.35 -2.19
N ASP A 214 -20.12 -1.16 -2.61
CA ASP A 214 -19.32 -2.20 -3.26
C ASP A 214 -18.58 -3.13 -2.26
N GLY A 215 -18.35 -2.66 -1.04
CA GLY A 215 -17.64 -3.37 0.03
C GLY A 215 -16.38 -2.68 0.56
N TYR A 216 -15.82 -1.70 -0.16
CA TYR A 216 -14.79 -0.81 0.35
C TYR A 216 -15.41 0.44 0.98
N ASN A 217 -14.83 0.93 2.07
CA ASN A 217 -15.31 2.16 2.67
C ASN A 217 -14.70 3.38 1.97
N ASP A 218 -15.42 4.51 1.95
CA ASP A 218 -15.01 5.75 1.27
C ASP A 218 -13.56 6.16 1.61
N ILE A 219 -13.11 5.89 2.85
CA ILE A 219 -11.75 6.22 3.28
C ILE A 219 -10.71 5.40 2.50
N PHE A 220 -10.92 4.10 2.32
CA PHE A 220 -10.04 3.25 1.53
C PHE A 220 -9.91 3.79 0.10
N GLU A 221 -11.06 4.01 -0.55
CA GLU A 221 -11.10 4.44 -1.93
C GLU A 221 -10.43 5.80 -2.13
N ASN A 222 -10.71 6.78 -1.28
CA ASN A 222 -10.03 8.08 -1.32
C ASN A 222 -8.52 7.97 -1.06
N CYS A 223 -8.09 7.06 -0.18
CA CYS A 223 -6.68 6.84 0.13
C CYS A 223 -5.92 6.20 -1.04
N PHE A 224 -6.58 5.37 -1.86
CA PHE A 224 -5.94 4.61 -2.93
C PHE A 224 -6.32 5.05 -4.36
N GLY A 225 -7.21 6.04 -4.51
CA GLY A 225 -7.54 6.65 -5.79
C GLY A 225 -8.68 5.97 -6.54
N LEU A 226 -9.53 5.19 -5.85
CA LEU A 226 -10.80 4.70 -6.36
C LEU A 226 -11.91 5.78 -6.19
N ASN A 227 -13.07 5.53 -6.77
CA ASN A 227 -14.19 6.47 -6.77
C ASN A 227 -15.31 6.03 -5.82
N PRO A 228 -15.45 6.66 -4.64
CA PRO A 228 -16.41 6.24 -3.61
C PRO A 228 -17.88 6.36 -3.99
N ASN A 229 -18.21 6.92 -5.14
CA ASN A 229 -19.59 7.03 -5.61
C ASN A 229 -19.86 6.18 -6.85
N ASN A 230 -18.95 5.27 -7.17
CA ASN A 230 -19.03 4.40 -8.33
C ASN A 230 -18.33 3.07 -8.07
N LYS A 231 -19.14 2.05 -7.78
CA LYS A 231 -18.73 0.67 -7.50
C LYS A 231 -17.84 -0.02 -8.55
N ASP A 232 -17.58 0.62 -9.68
CA ASP A 232 -16.82 0.15 -10.86
C ASP A 232 -16.02 1.36 -11.38
N SER A 233 -14.95 1.69 -10.66
CA SER A 233 -14.19 2.93 -10.78
C SER A 233 -13.66 3.18 -12.19
N ASP A 234 -13.22 2.13 -12.88
CA ASP A 234 -12.66 2.20 -14.22
C ASP A 234 -13.69 1.96 -15.34
N ASN A 235 -14.92 1.57 -14.98
CA ASN A 235 -16.06 1.26 -15.85
C ASN A 235 -15.82 0.07 -16.78
N ASP A 236 -15.10 -0.95 -16.33
CA ASP A 236 -14.85 -2.18 -17.08
C ASP A 236 -15.96 -3.25 -16.92
N GLY A 237 -16.89 -3.02 -15.98
CA GLY A 237 -18.04 -3.87 -15.70
C GLY A 237 -17.86 -4.81 -14.51
N ILE A 238 -16.75 -4.72 -13.77
CA ILE A 238 -16.48 -5.47 -12.55
C ILE A 238 -16.58 -4.53 -11.35
N ASP A 239 -17.19 -4.97 -10.25
CA ASP A 239 -17.23 -4.13 -9.05
C ASP A 239 -15.82 -4.05 -8.41
N ASP A 240 -15.37 -2.89 -7.92
CA ASP A 240 -13.99 -2.70 -7.43
C ASP A 240 -13.60 -3.72 -6.36
N PHE A 241 -14.52 -4.06 -5.46
CA PHE A 241 -14.33 -5.07 -4.40
C PHE A 241 -14.03 -6.49 -4.92
N LYS A 242 -14.28 -6.77 -6.20
CA LYS A 242 -14.02 -8.06 -6.85
C LYS A 242 -13.03 -7.94 -8.00
N ASP A 243 -12.70 -6.73 -8.42
CA ASP A 243 -11.77 -6.50 -9.50
C ASP A 243 -10.34 -6.62 -8.98
N LEU A 244 -9.54 -7.42 -9.68
CA LEU A 244 -8.11 -7.52 -9.37
C LEU A 244 -7.33 -6.29 -9.83
N ASN A 245 -7.91 -5.40 -10.64
CA ASN A 245 -7.30 -4.17 -11.10
C ASN A 245 -8.31 -2.99 -11.19
N PRO A 246 -8.91 -2.58 -10.05
CA PRO A 246 -10.06 -1.66 -10.01
C PRO A 246 -9.76 -0.23 -10.51
N MET A 247 -8.49 0.12 -10.69
CA MET A 247 -8.09 1.44 -11.16
C MET A 247 -8.08 1.54 -12.69
N PHE A 248 -7.92 0.42 -13.40
CA PHE A 248 -7.64 0.42 -14.83
C PHE A 248 -8.11 -0.83 -15.54
N LYS A 249 -8.87 -0.59 -16.61
CA LYS A 249 -9.37 -1.66 -17.45
C LYS A 249 -8.24 -2.53 -17.99
N SER A 250 -8.33 -3.82 -17.71
CA SER A 250 -7.37 -4.80 -18.20
C SER A 250 -7.45 -4.96 -19.73
N GLU A 251 -6.29 -4.96 -20.40
CA GLU A 251 -6.19 -5.11 -21.86
C GLU A 251 -5.09 -6.11 -22.26
N LYS A 252 -5.31 -6.84 -23.35
CA LYS A 252 -4.37 -7.85 -23.82
C LYS A 252 -3.51 -7.33 -24.98
N ASN A 253 -2.26 -7.03 -24.70
CA ASN A 253 -1.25 -6.73 -25.72
C ASN A 253 0.11 -7.32 -25.31
N LYS A 254 1.12 -7.20 -26.17
CA LYS A 254 2.43 -7.80 -25.87
C LYS A 254 3.08 -7.16 -24.64
N PHE A 255 2.93 -5.87 -24.39
CA PHE A 255 3.58 -5.25 -23.24
C PHE A 255 2.85 -5.51 -21.92
N THR A 256 1.51 -5.62 -21.92
CA THR A 256 0.79 -6.09 -20.72
C THR A 256 1.22 -7.51 -20.36
N GLN A 257 1.33 -8.41 -21.35
CA GLN A 257 1.86 -9.77 -21.14
C GLN A 257 3.30 -9.80 -20.60
N LEU A 258 4.14 -8.83 -20.99
CA LEU A 258 5.49 -8.72 -20.45
C LEU A 258 5.45 -8.38 -18.95
N TYR A 259 4.64 -7.40 -18.56
CA TYR A 259 4.46 -7.03 -17.16
C TYR A 259 3.84 -8.16 -16.34
N GLU A 260 2.82 -8.85 -16.86
CA GLU A 260 2.20 -10.02 -16.22
C GLU A 260 3.21 -11.14 -15.92
N MET A 261 4.20 -11.35 -16.79
CA MET A 261 5.28 -12.33 -16.58
C MET A 261 6.29 -11.91 -15.51
N LEU A 262 6.36 -10.62 -15.18
CA LEU A 262 7.31 -10.04 -14.23
C LEU A 262 6.69 -9.75 -12.86
N LEU A 263 5.37 -9.94 -12.72
CA LEU A 263 4.68 -9.86 -11.44
C LEU A 263 5.27 -10.86 -10.43
N PRO A 264 5.36 -10.49 -9.14
CA PRO A 264 5.70 -11.41 -8.07
C PRO A 264 4.89 -12.71 -8.12
N ASP A 265 5.59 -13.84 -8.03
CA ASP A 265 5.00 -15.18 -8.01
C ASP A 265 4.96 -15.71 -6.58
N TYR A 266 3.75 -15.77 -6.03
CA TYR A 266 3.47 -16.31 -4.69
C TYR A 266 3.17 -17.82 -4.72
N GLY A 267 3.47 -18.49 -5.84
CA GLY A 267 3.34 -19.94 -5.97
C GLY A 267 1.88 -20.40 -5.99
N SER A 268 1.54 -21.35 -5.12
CA SER A 268 0.21 -21.97 -5.08
C SER A 268 -0.83 -21.20 -4.25
N GLU A 269 -0.47 -20.07 -3.66
CA GLU A 269 -1.38 -19.31 -2.83
C GLU A 269 -2.46 -18.64 -3.69
N ASN A 270 -3.74 -18.89 -3.37
CA ASN A 270 -4.84 -18.27 -4.09
C ASN A 270 -5.14 -16.88 -3.51
N LEU A 271 -4.37 -15.89 -3.94
CA LEU A 271 -4.50 -14.50 -3.51
C LEU A 271 -5.66 -13.76 -4.19
N SER A 272 -6.22 -14.28 -5.29
CA SER A 272 -7.34 -13.64 -6.00
C SER A 272 -8.61 -13.50 -5.15
N ASN A 273 -8.79 -14.34 -4.13
CA ASN A 273 -9.94 -14.27 -3.21
C ASN A 273 -9.68 -13.42 -1.96
N LYS A 274 -8.51 -12.78 -1.87
CA LYS A 274 -8.11 -11.96 -0.73
C LYS A 274 -8.38 -10.47 -1.05
N ASN A 275 -9.64 -10.06 -0.89
CA ASN A 275 -10.12 -8.71 -1.29
C ASN A 275 -9.55 -7.54 -0.48
N TYR A 276 -8.79 -7.80 0.59
CA TYR A 276 -8.08 -6.79 1.38
C TYR A 276 -6.55 -6.93 1.26
N TYR A 277 -6.07 -7.83 0.40
CA TYR A 277 -4.65 -7.99 0.09
C TYR A 277 -4.38 -7.37 -1.28
N PHE A 278 -3.54 -6.33 -1.30
CA PHE A 278 -3.13 -5.66 -2.53
C PHE A 278 -1.61 -5.64 -2.66
N GLU A 279 -1.15 -5.80 -3.90
CA GLU A 279 0.18 -5.34 -4.31
C GLU A 279 0.08 -3.92 -4.86
N ILE A 280 0.96 -3.03 -4.38
CA ILE A 280 0.99 -1.64 -4.84
C ILE A 280 2.26 -1.39 -5.62
N PHE A 281 2.09 -1.02 -6.89
CA PHE A 281 3.20 -0.70 -7.78
C PHE A 281 3.30 0.81 -7.97
N ILE A 282 4.53 1.35 -7.99
CA ILE A 282 4.76 2.72 -8.42
C ILE A 282 4.99 2.72 -9.94
N SER A 283 4.05 3.26 -10.71
CA SER A 283 4.20 3.36 -12.17
C SER A 283 3.22 4.36 -12.77
N ASP A 284 3.68 5.10 -13.78
CA ASP A 284 2.81 5.88 -14.67
C ASP A 284 2.63 5.19 -16.04
N CYS A 285 3.13 3.96 -16.23
CA CYS A 285 3.07 3.28 -17.52
C CYS A 285 1.72 2.61 -17.77
N ASP A 286 1.02 3.05 -18.83
CA ASP A 286 -0.29 2.52 -19.21
C ASP A 286 -0.29 1.02 -19.51
N TYR A 287 0.78 0.48 -20.11
CA TYR A 287 0.86 -0.95 -20.36
C TYR A 287 0.96 -1.76 -19.07
N PHE A 288 1.50 -1.19 -18.00
CA PHE A 288 1.53 -1.86 -16.71
C PHE A 288 0.20 -1.69 -15.98
N HIS A 289 -0.43 -0.53 -16.11
CA HIS A 289 -1.77 -0.28 -15.59
C HIS A 289 -2.82 -1.24 -16.16
N GLN A 290 -2.67 -1.71 -17.39
CA GLN A 290 -3.66 -2.54 -18.08
C GLN A 290 -3.43 -4.07 -17.95
N ILE A 291 -2.64 -4.52 -16.98
CA ILE A 291 -2.35 -5.95 -16.79
C ILE A 291 -3.58 -6.74 -16.34
N ASN A 292 -3.61 -8.03 -16.68
CA ASN A 292 -4.47 -9.01 -16.03
C ASN A 292 -3.71 -9.71 -14.89
N SER A 293 -3.89 -9.23 -13.66
CA SER A 293 -3.18 -9.70 -12.47
C SER A 293 -3.79 -11.00 -11.88
N LYS A 294 -3.04 -11.66 -10.99
CA LYS A 294 -3.49 -12.86 -10.25
C LYS A 294 -3.99 -12.56 -8.83
N TYR A 295 -3.89 -11.31 -8.42
CA TYR A 295 -4.21 -10.75 -7.10
C TYR A 295 -4.55 -9.28 -7.28
N HIS A 296 -5.21 -8.68 -6.28
CA HIS A 296 -5.60 -7.29 -6.36
C HIS A 296 -4.35 -6.40 -6.45
N VAL A 297 -4.34 -5.47 -7.41
CA VAL A 297 -3.26 -4.51 -7.63
C VAL A 297 -3.80 -3.09 -7.54
N LEU A 298 -2.97 -2.18 -7.05
CA LEU A 298 -3.18 -0.74 -7.13
C LEU A 298 -1.90 -0.08 -7.63
N PHE A 299 -2.03 1.14 -8.15
CA PHE A 299 -0.90 1.89 -8.67
C PHE A 299 -0.75 3.24 -7.98
N SER A 300 0.45 3.50 -7.48
CA SER A 300 0.84 4.82 -6.99
C SER A 300 1.53 5.60 -8.11
N PRO A 301 1.17 6.88 -8.34
CA PRO A 301 1.87 7.73 -9.30
C PRO A 301 3.36 7.88 -9.01
N GLU A 302 4.19 7.97 -10.06
CA GLU A 302 5.63 8.25 -9.92
C GLU A 302 5.88 9.64 -9.32
N ASP A 303 5.09 10.64 -9.71
CA ASP A 303 5.18 11.99 -9.14
C ASP A 303 4.45 12.08 -7.79
N SER A 304 5.22 12.38 -6.74
CA SER A 304 4.70 12.63 -5.39
C SER A 304 3.55 13.66 -5.32
N LYS A 305 3.49 14.64 -6.24
CA LYS A 305 2.41 15.64 -6.26
C LYS A 305 1.06 15.05 -6.71
N SER A 306 1.11 13.98 -7.49
CA SER A 306 -0.07 13.30 -8.04
C SER A 306 -0.59 12.21 -7.10
N LYS A 307 0.18 11.82 -6.08
CA LYS A 307 -0.24 10.85 -5.07
C LYS A 307 -1.42 11.40 -4.23
N THR A 308 -2.25 10.49 -3.73
CA THR A 308 -3.23 10.79 -2.69
C THR A 308 -2.53 11.26 -1.41
N ASP A 309 -3.25 11.91 -0.50
CA ASP A 309 -2.64 12.40 0.74
C ASP A 309 -2.13 11.24 1.63
N TYR A 310 -2.76 10.07 1.55
CA TYR A 310 -2.27 8.85 2.20
C TYR A 310 -0.94 8.39 1.60
N LEU A 311 -0.88 8.17 0.28
CA LEU A 311 0.32 7.67 -0.43
C LEU A 311 1.48 8.67 -0.45
N LYS A 312 1.24 9.95 -0.15
CA LYS A 312 2.31 10.93 0.10
C LYS A 312 3.08 10.56 1.36
N VAL A 313 2.39 10.28 2.45
CA VAL A 313 2.97 10.20 3.80
C VAL A 313 3.30 8.78 4.24
N THR A 314 3.02 7.79 3.38
CA THR A 314 3.24 6.36 3.64
C THR A 314 3.68 5.68 2.36
N ASP A 315 4.71 4.86 2.45
CA ASP A 315 5.08 3.95 1.37
C ASP A 315 4.55 2.56 1.68
N VAL A 316 3.79 2.03 0.74
CA VAL A 316 3.08 0.74 0.81
C VAL A 316 3.43 -0.12 -0.41
N SER A 317 4.40 0.33 -1.21
CA SER A 317 4.96 -0.42 -2.32
C SER A 317 6.15 -1.25 -1.84
N SER A 318 6.09 -2.57 -2.06
CA SER A 318 7.14 -3.54 -1.68
C SER A 318 7.98 -3.96 -2.88
N HIS A 319 7.47 -3.74 -4.09
CA HIS A 319 8.06 -4.13 -5.36
C HIS A 319 7.82 -3.07 -6.43
N GLY A 320 8.61 -3.10 -7.48
CA GLY A 320 8.38 -2.28 -8.66
C GLY A 320 8.88 -2.94 -9.93
N ILE A 321 8.31 -2.51 -11.05
CA ILE A 321 8.72 -2.92 -12.38
C ILE A 321 8.94 -1.64 -13.19
N GLY A 322 10.12 -1.53 -13.78
CA GLY A 322 10.57 -0.32 -14.46
C GLY A 322 9.91 -0.11 -15.82
N LYS A 323 10.28 1.02 -16.42
CA LYS A 323 9.94 1.32 -17.82
C LYS A 323 10.74 0.44 -18.77
N ILE A 324 10.17 0.20 -19.94
CA ILE A 324 10.77 -0.67 -20.96
C ILE A 324 11.86 0.11 -21.72
N LYS A 325 13.05 -0.45 -21.81
CA LYS A 325 14.12 0.06 -22.67
C LYS A 325 14.15 -0.68 -23.99
N ARG A 326 14.15 0.02 -25.11
CA ARG A 326 14.27 -0.60 -26.45
C ARG A 326 15.73 -0.85 -26.81
N ASN A 327 16.02 -1.97 -27.46
CA ASN A 327 17.31 -2.17 -28.11
C ASN A 327 17.36 -1.37 -29.43
N LYS A 328 18.48 -0.65 -29.67
CA LYS A 328 18.66 0.20 -30.88
C LYS A 328 18.77 -0.60 -32.19
N ASN A 329 19.26 -1.83 -32.11
CA ASN A 329 19.63 -2.65 -33.27
C ASN A 329 18.65 -3.81 -33.52
N ASN A 330 17.92 -4.24 -32.49
CA ASN A 330 16.92 -5.30 -32.60
C ASN A 330 15.56 -4.79 -32.09
N PRO A 331 14.57 -4.52 -32.98
CA PRO A 331 13.27 -3.99 -32.59
C PRO A 331 12.41 -4.97 -31.77
N ASN A 332 12.80 -6.24 -31.70
CA ASN A 332 12.13 -7.26 -30.90
C ASN A 332 12.80 -7.46 -29.52
N LEU A 333 13.93 -6.81 -29.24
CA LEU A 333 14.66 -6.96 -28.00
C LEU A 333 14.47 -5.74 -27.11
N PHE A 334 14.14 -5.99 -25.86
CA PHE A 334 13.83 -5.00 -24.84
C PHE A 334 14.59 -5.31 -23.55
N TYR A 335 14.75 -4.31 -22.70
CA TYR A 335 15.28 -4.48 -21.36
C TYR A 335 14.32 -3.90 -20.35
N ILE A 336 14.17 -4.56 -19.22
CA ILE A 336 13.28 -4.15 -18.14
C ILE A 336 13.87 -4.65 -16.83
N GLU A 337 13.66 -3.91 -15.77
CA GLU A 337 14.11 -4.28 -14.44
C GLU A 337 12.90 -4.41 -13.51
N ASN A 338 13.00 -5.33 -12.57
CA ASN A 338 12.13 -5.34 -11.41
C ASN A 338 13.00 -5.26 -10.15
N TRP A 339 12.42 -4.71 -9.09
CA TRP A 339 13.05 -4.62 -7.79
C TRP A 339 12.04 -4.94 -6.70
N GLY A 340 12.55 -5.34 -5.55
CA GLY A 340 11.82 -5.47 -4.31
C GLY A 340 12.76 -5.36 -3.13
N ASN A 341 12.24 -5.63 -1.94
CA ASN A 341 13.01 -5.53 -0.70
C ASN A 341 14.32 -6.35 -0.76
N SER A 342 14.26 -7.57 -1.29
CA SER A 342 15.40 -8.51 -1.28
C SER A 342 16.32 -8.43 -2.51
N GLY A 343 16.15 -7.45 -3.40
CA GLY A 343 17.05 -7.31 -4.55
C GLY A 343 16.45 -6.68 -5.80
N MET A 344 17.25 -6.68 -6.86
CA MET A 344 16.89 -6.15 -8.18
C MET A 344 17.36 -7.10 -9.27
N ILE A 345 16.52 -7.35 -10.27
CA ILE A 345 16.84 -8.21 -11.41
C ILE A 345 16.65 -7.42 -12.70
N HIS A 346 17.64 -7.51 -13.58
CA HIS A 346 17.56 -6.99 -14.94
C HIS A 346 17.23 -8.10 -15.91
N TYR A 347 16.22 -7.89 -16.75
CA TYR A 347 15.82 -8.81 -17.80
C TYR A 347 16.14 -8.25 -19.18
N SER A 348 16.59 -9.16 -20.04
CA SER A 348 16.51 -9.03 -21.49
C SER A 348 15.25 -9.77 -21.93
N ALA A 349 14.36 -9.08 -22.65
CA ALA A 349 13.08 -9.61 -23.10
C ALA A 349 13.02 -9.57 -24.63
N GLU A 350 13.04 -10.73 -25.28
CA GLU A 350 12.88 -10.85 -26.73
C GLU A 350 11.45 -11.29 -27.10
N TYR A 351 10.80 -10.55 -28.01
CA TYR A 351 9.48 -10.91 -28.53
C TYR A 351 9.62 -11.69 -29.84
N LYS A 352 9.36 -12.99 -29.80
CA LYS A 352 9.54 -13.90 -30.94
C LYS A 352 8.35 -14.82 -31.11
N ASN A 353 7.86 -14.93 -32.34
CA ASN A 353 6.74 -15.82 -32.71
C ASN A 353 5.49 -15.64 -31.82
N GLY A 354 5.20 -14.40 -31.41
CA GLY A 354 4.04 -14.07 -30.58
C GLY A 354 4.24 -14.23 -29.07
N ASN A 355 5.42 -14.68 -28.62
CA ASN A 355 5.73 -14.93 -27.21
C ASN A 355 6.94 -14.14 -26.73
N TRP A 356 7.00 -13.89 -25.43
CA TRP A 356 8.19 -13.35 -24.77
C TRP A 356 9.15 -14.44 -24.33
N ILE A 357 10.44 -14.18 -24.53
CA ILE A 357 11.54 -14.96 -24.00
C ILE A 357 12.30 -14.04 -23.05
N LEU A 358 12.30 -14.37 -21.76
CA LEU A 358 13.01 -13.62 -20.72
C LEU A 358 14.34 -14.30 -20.41
N GLU A 359 15.41 -13.51 -20.42
CA GLU A 359 16.73 -13.91 -19.99
C GLU A 359 17.21 -12.95 -18.89
N ILE A 360 17.76 -13.49 -17.81
CA ILE A 360 18.34 -12.68 -16.74
C ILE A 360 19.65 -12.08 -17.25
N GLY A 361 19.68 -10.76 -17.38
CA GLY A 361 20.84 -9.98 -17.81
C GLY A 361 21.79 -9.60 -16.67
N GLY A 362 21.35 -9.76 -15.42
CA GLY A 362 22.11 -9.45 -14.22
C GLY A 362 21.19 -9.07 -13.05
N GLY A 363 21.76 -8.63 -11.95
CA GLY A 363 21.03 -8.25 -10.74
C GLY A 363 21.79 -8.60 -9.47
N TYR A 364 21.18 -8.31 -8.33
CA TYR A 364 21.64 -8.76 -7.02
C TYR A 364 20.46 -9.22 -6.17
N ILE A 365 20.73 -10.16 -5.28
CA ILE A 365 19.81 -10.63 -4.24
C ILE A 365 20.57 -10.48 -2.93
N ILE A 366 19.92 -9.89 -1.93
CA ILE A 366 20.50 -9.62 -0.59
C ILE A 366 20.42 -10.88 0.27
#